data_AF-A0A0X8L4J2-F1
#
_entry.id   AF-A0A0X8L4J2-F1
#
_cell.length_a   1.000
_cell.length_b   1.000
_cell.length_c   1.000
_cell.angle_alpha   90.00
_cell.angle_beta   90.00
_cell.angle_gamma   90.00
#
_symmetry.space_group_name_H-M   'P 1'
#
loop_
_entity.id
_entity.type
_entity.pdbx_description
1 polymer ?
#
loop_
_entity_poly.entity_id
_entity_poly.type
_entity_poly.pdbx_seq_one_letter_code
_entity_poly.pdbx_strand_id
1 'polypeptide(L)'
;MCSGVIHAQFAKRRGTDIVTVVDLMKILRTAEPLARVTFLPWGADEDGVEEVDAVRVPERKWIRETYFWKGQECKALHQEGPCTDLPLGSENAVVESVSVVILSVDVDFLSSRQFI
;
A
#
# COMPACT_ATOMS: atom_id res chain seq x y z
N MET A 1 -9.58 -19.82 -25.57
CA MET A 1 -8.50 -18.95 -25.05
C MET A 1 -8.85 -18.66 -23.61
N CYS A 2 -8.14 -19.27 -22.66
CA CYS A 2 -8.41 -19.09 -21.24
C CYS A 2 -7.65 -17.84 -20.79
N SER A 3 -8.38 -16.76 -20.53
CA SER A 3 -7.85 -15.54 -19.92
C SER A 3 -7.63 -15.82 -18.43
N GLY A 4 -6.39 -15.97 -17.98
CA GLY A 4 -6.07 -16.10 -16.57
C GLY A 4 -6.14 -14.73 -15.90
N VAL A 5 -7.14 -14.51 -15.05
CA VAL A 5 -7.21 -13.33 -14.17
C VAL A 5 -6.46 -13.66 -12.89
N ILE A 6 -5.41 -12.90 -12.57
CA ILE A 6 -4.76 -13.01 -11.26
C ILE A 6 -5.47 -12.05 -10.32
N HIS A 7 -6.29 -12.62 -9.44
CA HIS A 7 -6.83 -11.90 -8.30
C HIS A 7 -5.72 -11.69 -7.27
N ALA A 8 -5.02 -10.56 -7.36
CA ALA A 8 -4.20 -10.08 -6.25
C ALA A 8 -5.14 -9.47 -5.20
N GLN A 9 -5.73 -10.31 -4.34
CA GLN A 9 -6.53 -9.84 -3.22
C GLN A 9 -5.61 -9.20 -2.16
N PHE A 10 -5.53 -7.88 -2.16
CA PHE A 10 -4.99 -7.12 -1.02
C PHE A 10 -6.05 -7.03 0.07
N ALA A 11 -6.42 -8.18 0.64
CA ALA A 11 -7.26 -8.20 1.83
C ALA A 11 -6.42 -7.65 2.99
N LYS A 12 -6.78 -6.45 3.50
CA LYS A 12 -6.27 -5.94 4.77
C LYS A 12 -6.77 -6.88 5.89
N ARG A 13 -6.06 -7.99 6.10
CA ARG A 13 -6.24 -8.84 7.29
C ARG A 13 -6.02 -7.95 8.52
N ARG A 14 -6.69 -8.28 9.63
CA ARG A 14 -6.40 -7.68 10.94
C ARG A 14 -4.97 -8.07 11.33
N GLY A 15 -4.03 -7.24 10.90
CA GLY A 15 -2.60 -7.47 10.87
C GLY A 15 -2.07 -6.70 9.67
N THR A 16 -1.43 -5.57 9.90
CA THR A 16 -0.81 -4.73 8.88
C THR A 16 0.37 -5.46 8.26
N ASP A 17 0.08 -6.45 7.41
CA ASP A 17 1.04 -7.07 6.51
C ASP A 17 1.33 -6.05 5.41
N ILE A 18 2.32 -5.21 5.67
CA ILE A 18 2.84 -4.27 4.68
C ILE A 18 3.50 -5.12 3.59
N VAL A 19 2.89 -5.17 2.41
CA VAL A 19 3.49 -5.79 1.23
C VAL A 19 4.61 -4.87 0.75
N THR A 20 5.86 -5.34 0.80
CA THR A 20 6.98 -4.61 0.23
C THR A 20 6.97 -4.72 -1.30
N VAL A 21 7.64 -3.80 -1.99
CA VAL A 21 7.84 -3.92 -3.46
C VAL A 21 8.50 -5.25 -3.82
N VAL A 22 9.41 -5.75 -2.98
CA VAL A 22 10.07 -7.04 -3.20
C VAL A 22 9.07 -8.18 -3.15
N ASP A 23 8.13 -8.16 -2.20
CA ASP A 23 7.11 -9.20 -2.07
C ASP A 23 6.11 -9.14 -3.22
N LEU A 24 5.70 -7.93 -3.62
CA LEU A 24 4.89 -7.73 -4.82
C LEU A 24 5.59 -8.27 -6.07
N MET A 25 6.87 -7.94 -6.26
CA MET A 25 7.65 -8.42 -7.41
C MET A 25 7.80 -9.95 -7.41
N LYS A 26 7.89 -10.60 -6.24
CA LYS A 26 7.91 -12.07 -6.17
C LYS A 26 6.59 -12.67 -6.68
N ILE A 27 5.46 -12.10 -6.26
CA ILE A 27 4.12 -12.54 -6.72
C ILE A 27 3.99 -12.32 -8.23
N LEU A 28 4.34 -11.13 -8.72
CA LEU A 28 4.24 -10.77 -10.13
C LEU A 28 5.21 -11.57 -11.02
N ARG A 29 6.37 -12.03 -10.51
CA ARG A 29 7.27 -12.89 -11.28
C ARG A 29 6.68 -14.27 -11.60
N THR A 30 5.79 -14.76 -10.75
CA THR A 30 5.10 -16.04 -10.95
C THR A 30 3.79 -15.92 -11.72
N ALA A 31 3.39 -14.69 -12.05
CA ALA A 31 2.16 -14.38 -12.77
C ALA A 31 2.24 -14.74 -14.26
N GLU A 32 1.07 -14.97 -14.87
CA GLU A 32 0.92 -14.98 -16.32
C GLU A 32 1.36 -13.62 -16.89
N PRO A 33 2.23 -13.56 -17.93
CA PRO A 33 2.77 -12.30 -18.45
C PRO A 33 1.73 -11.30 -18.97
N LEU A 34 0.54 -11.78 -19.31
CA LEU A 34 -0.58 -10.97 -19.80
C LEU A 34 -1.61 -10.62 -18.70
N ALA A 35 -1.37 -11.05 -17.46
CA ALA A 35 -2.26 -10.75 -16.36
C ALA A 35 -2.32 -9.24 -16.08
N ARG A 36 -3.52 -8.73 -15.85
CA ARG A 36 -3.78 -7.35 -15.45
C ARG A 36 -3.79 -7.23 -13.93
N VAL A 37 -3.38 -6.07 -13.42
CA VAL A 37 -3.44 -5.74 -11.99
C VAL A 37 -4.76 -5.02 -11.72
N THR A 38 -5.56 -5.56 -10.81
CA THR A 38 -6.83 -4.95 -10.38
C THR A 38 -6.81 -4.70 -8.87
N PHE A 39 -7.52 -3.66 -8.45
CA PHE A 39 -7.82 -3.35 -7.07
C PHE A 39 -9.20 -3.89 -6.71
N LEU A 40 -9.31 -4.65 -5.64
CA LEU A 40 -10.58 -5.05 -5.06
C LEU A 40 -10.80 -4.28 -3.75
N PRO A 41 -11.72 -3.30 -3.71
CA PRO A 41 -12.01 -2.57 -2.49
C PRO A 41 -12.45 -3.51 -1.36
N TRP A 42 -12.15 -3.12 -0.12
CA TRP A 42 -12.56 -3.90 1.04
C TRP A 42 -14.08 -4.01 1.12
N GLY A 43 -14.60 -5.23 1.19
CA GLY A 43 -16.04 -5.50 1.27
C GLY A 43 -16.75 -5.51 -0.09
N ALA A 44 -16.04 -5.25 -1.19
CA ALA A 44 -16.52 -5.52 -2.52
C ALA A 44 -16.40 -7.02 -2.85
N ASP A 45 -17.28 -7.50 -3.71
CA ASP A 45 -17.19 -8.82 -4.35
C ASP A 45 -16.41 -8.73 -5.66
N GLU A 46 -16.32 -9.85 -6.38
CA GLU A 46 -15.54 -9.95 -7.62
C GLU A 46 -16.01 -8.99 -8.71
N ASP A 47 -17.25 -8.50 -8.66
CA ASP A 47 -17.79 -7.54 -9.62
C ASP A 47 -17.37 -6.10 -9.31
N GLY A 48 -16.94 -5.82 -8.07
CA GLY A 48 -16.41 -4.53 -7.65
C GLY A 48 -14.91 -4.34 -7.88
N VAL A 49 -14.28 -5.18 -8.70
CA VAL A 49 -12.87 -5.01 -9.07
C VAL A 49 -12.70 -3.81 -10.02
N GLU A 50 -11.68 -3.01 -9.76
CA GLU A 50 -11.31 -1.86 -10.59
C GLU A 50 -9.91 -2.07 -11.15
N GLU A 51 -9.70 -1.78 -12.43
CA GLU A 51 -8.38 -1.93 -13.04
C GLU A 51 -7.44 -0.81 -12.59
N VAL A 52 -6.19 -1.18 -12.26
CA VAL A 52 -5.15 -0.21 -11.96
C VAL A 52 -4.62 0.36 -13.27
N ASP A 53 -5.05 1.59 -13.60
CA ASP A 53 -4.64 2.28 -14.82
C ASP A 53 -3.43 3.23 -14.61
N ALA A 54 -3.04 3.49 -13.36
CA ALA A 54 -2.00 4.45 -13.04
C ALA A 54 -1.06 3.96 -11.92
N VAL A 55 0.23 4.18 -12.11
CA VAL A 55 1.29 3.87 -11.13
C VAL A 55 2.19 5.08 -10.95
N ARG A 56 2.47 5.47 -9.71
CA ARG A 56 3.39 6.56 -9.41
C ARG A 56 4.26 6.26 -8.19
N VAL A 57 5.51 6.69 -8.26
CA VAL A 57 6.43 6.74 -7.11
C VAL A 57 6.63 8.21 -6.79
N PRO A 58 5.98 8.75 -5.74
CA PRO A 58 6.17 10.15 -5.36
C PRO A 58 7.62 10.39 -4.96
N GLU A 59 8.17 11.56 -5.31
CA GLU A 59 9.52 11.96 -4.88
C GLU A 59 9.58 12.31 -3.39
N ARG A 60 8.41 12.51 -2.77
CA ARG A 60 8.28 12.89 -1.37
C ARG A 60 8.71 11.76 -0.45
N LYS A 61 9.37 12.13 0.66
CA LYS A 61 9.78 11.18 1.70
C LYS A 61 8.59 10.79 2.56
N TRP A 62 8.40 9.49 2.71
CA TRP A 62 7.44 8.93 3.65
C TRP A 62 8.17 8.40 4.88
N ILE A 63 7.51 8.51 6.02
CA ILE A 63 8.01 8.03 7.30
C ILE A 63 7.09 6.91 7.77
N ARG A 64 7.69 5.74 8.02
CA ARG A 64 7.05 4.61 8.68
C ARG A 64 7.47 4.62 10.14
N GLU A 65 6.48 4.68 11.02
CA GLU A 65 6.68 4.55 12.46
C GLU A 65 6.12 3.23 12.94
N THR A 66 6.91 2.51 13.73
CA THR A 66 6.48 1.31 14.44
C THR A 66 6.63 1.57 15.93
N TYR A 67 5.55 1.43 16.70
CA TYR A 67 5.54 1.73 18.13
C TYR A 67 4.63 0.76 18.88
N PHE A 68 4.81 0.62 20.19
CA PHE A 68 3.91 -0.16 21.03
C PHE A 68 2.92 0.76 21.73
N TRP A 69 1.64 0.42 21.67
CA TRP A 69 0.60 1.08 22.44
C TRP A 69 -0.27 0.03 23.13
N LYS A 70 -0.34 0.11 24.46
CA LYS A 70 -1.08 -0.85 25.31
C LYS A 70 -0.70 -2.32 25.04
N GLY A 71 0.60 -2.58 24.85
CA GLY A 71 1.14 -3.92 24.58
C GLY A 71 0.92 -4.42 23.14
N GLN A 72 0.37 -3.60 22.25
CA GLN A 72 0.14 -3.94 20.85
C GLN A 72 1.09 -3.16 19.93
N GLU A 73 1.76 -3.86 19.01
CA GLU A 73 2.52 -3.21 17.94
C GLU A 73 1.56 -2.47 17.01
N CYS A 74 1.86 -1.20 16.79
CA CYS A 74 1.13 -0.28 15.94
C CYS A 74 2.09 0.24 14.86
N LYS A 75 1.56 0.44 13.65
CA LYS A 75 2.32 0.97 12.51
C LYS A 75 1.58 2.16 11.93
N ALA A 76 2.28 3.27 11.78
CA ALA A 76 1.78 4.47 11.13
C ALA A 76 2.64 4.82 9.90
N LEU A 77 2.00 5.33 8.85
CA LEU A 77 2.67 5.80 7.65
C LEU A 77 2.15 7.21 7.37
N HIS A 78 3.06 8.18 7.28
CA HIS A 78 2.71 9.57 7.03
C HIS A 78 3.74 10.24 6.13
N GLN A 79 3.31 11.33 5.52
CA GLN A 79 4.12 12.17 4.66
C GLN A 79 4.81 13.24 5.52
N GLU A 80 6.12 13.40 5.34
CA GLU A 80 6.94 14.48 5.93
C GLU A 80 7.06 14.54 7.48
N GLY A 81 8.29 14.33 7.97
CA GLY A 81 8.66 14.49 9.39
C GLY A 81 8.12 13.38 10.31
N PRO A 82 8.63 13.24 11.55
CA PRO A 82 8.07 12.31 12.53
C PRO A 82 6.70 12.78 13.01
N CYS A 83 5.79 11.84 13.28
CA CYS A 83 4.41 12.13 13.66
C CYS A 83 4.37 12.83 15.02
N THR A 84 3.79 14.03 15.08
CA THR A 84 3.57 14.76 16.36
C THR A 84 2.41 14.19 17.17
N ASP A 85 1.59 13.33 16.57
CA ASP A 85 0.31 12.87 17.12
C ASP A 85 0.37 11.45 17.69
N LEU A 86 1.58 10.96 18.02
CA LEU A 86 1.71 9.65 18.67
C LEU A 86 0.94 9.65 20.01
N PRO A 87 0.14 8.61 20.29
CA PRO A 87 -0.62 8.53 21.54
C PRO A 87 0.30 8.66 22.76
N LEU A 88 -0.09 9.48 23.74
CA LEU A 88 0.59 9.55 25.04
C LEU A 88 0.75 8.13 25.63
N GLY A 89 1.98 7.74 25.96
CA GLY A 89 2.33 6.39 26.42
C GLY A 89 2.71 5.41 25.31
N SER A 90 3.05 5.91 24.12
CA SER A 90 3.72 5.11 23.08
C SER A 90 5.18 4.86 23.48
N GLU A 91 5.60 3.60 23.41
CA GLU A 91 6.95 3.17 23.76
C GLU A 91 7.68 2.63 22.52
N ASN A 92 9.00 2.80 22.49
CA ASN A 92 9.90 2.24 21.48
C ASN A 92 9.53 2.57 20.03
N ALA A 93 9.26 3.85 19.74
CA ALA A 93 8.99 4.30 18.38
C ALA A 93 10.24 4.16 17.49
N VAL A 94 10.19 3.24 16.52
CA VAL A 94 11.17 3.10 15.45
C VAL A 94 10.68 3.89 14.25
N VAL A 95 11.51 4.83 13.77
CA VAL A 95 11.20 5.75 12.67
C VAL A 95 12.07 5.39 11.48
N GLU A 96 11.46 5.09 10.34
CA GLU A 96 12.16 4.71 9.09
C GLU A 96 11.69 5.58 7.93
N SER A 97 12.63 6.09 7.12
CA SER A 97 12.27 6.71 5.85
C SER A 97 12.06 5.62 4.79
N VAL A 98 10.91 5.66 4.12
CA VAL A 98 10.50 4.67 3.12
C VAL A 98 10.07 5.36 1.83
N SER A 99 10.21 4.63 0.72
CA SER A 99 9.59 4.98 -0.56
C SER A 99 8.25 4.27 -0.68
N VAL A 100 7.25 4.96 -1.22
CA VAL A 100 5.90 4.42 -1.42
C VAL A 100 5.63 4.36 -2.92
N VAL A 101 5.03 3.26 -3.36
CA VAL A 101 4.47 3.11 -4.71
C VAL A 101 2.96 3.22 -4.56
N ILE A 102 2.34 4.13 -5.31
CA ILE A 102 0.89 4.33 -5.33
C ILE A 102 0.34 3.75 -6.62
N LEU A 103 -0.66 2.88 -6.47
CA LEU A 103 -1.43 2.27 -7.55
C LEU A 103 -2.83 2.91 -7.51
N SER A 104 -3.32 3.39 -8.65
CA SER A 104 -4.61 4.08 -8.76
C SER A 104 -5.35 3.62 -10.01
N VAL A 105 -6.67 3.62 -9.91
CA VAL A 105 -7.61 3.41 -11.03
C VAL A 105 -7.82 4.70 -11.83
N ASP A 106 -7.48 5.84 -11.22
CA ASP A 106 -7.62 7.17 -11.78
C ASP A 106 -6.24 7.78 -12.05
N VAL A 107 -5.94 8.02 -13.32
CA VAL A 107 -4.71 8.66 -13.79
C VAL A 107 -4.67 10.13 -13.39
N ASP A 108 -5.81 10.82 -13.45
CA ASP A 108 -5.91 12.25 -13.16
C ASP A 108 -5.65 12.51 -11.66
N PHE A 109 -6.11 11.60 -10.79
CA PHE A 109 -5.80 11.63 -9.37
C PHE A 109 -4.29 11.68 -9.10
N LEU A 110 -3.52 10.79 -9.73
CA LEU A 110 -2.06 10.74 -9.57
C LEU A 110 -1.33 11.87 -10.30
N SER A 111 -1.98 12.56 -11.24
CA SER A 111 -1.43 13.74 -11.92
C SER A 111 -1.61 15.03 -11.12
N SER A 112 -2.42 15.02 -10.05
CA SER A 112 -2.67 16.21 -9.23
C SER A 112 -1.43 16.68 -8.45
N ARG A 113 -1.35 17.99 -8.14
CA ARG A 113 -0.24 18.62 -7.41
C ARG A 113 0.07 18.02 -6.04
N GLN A 114 -0.82 17.19 -5.50
CA GLN A 114 -0.59 16.48 -4.23
C GLN A 114 0.42 15.33 -4.39
N PHE A 115 0.55 14.75 -5.58
CA PHE A 115 1.41 13.60 -5.86
C PHE A 115 2.55 13.93 -6.84
N ILE A 116 2.59 15.18 -7.35
CA ILE A 116 3.78 15.78 -7.98
C ILE A 116 4.76 16.27 -6.90
#